data_AF-A0A9D1QXJ1-F1
#
_entry.id   AF-A0A9D1QXJ1-F1
#
_cell.length_a   1.000
_cell.length_b   1.000
_cell.length_c   1.000
_cell.angle_alpha   90.00
_cell.angle_beta   90.00
_cell.angle_gamma   90.00
#
_symmetry.space_group_name_H-M   'P 1'
#
loop_
_entity.id
_entity.type
_entity.pdbx_description
1 polymer ?
#
loop_
_entity_poly.entity_id
_entity_poly.type
_entity_poly.pdbx_seq_one_letter_code
_entity_poly.pdbx_strand_id
1 'polypeptide(L)'
;VSLFIIANTIKLTVYNRRLEISIMKSVGATNAFVRIPFVIEGMVLGLVSGGVAYGILYFIYTRLSGMFRLGTLMQGLVDFSTVWWILLAGFLVIGMLTGIVGSAISMGKYLKEEGGTAGVL
;
A
#
# COMPACT_ATOMS: atom_id res chain seq x y z
N VAL A 1 -33.65 -1.47 -16.98
CA VAL A 1 -34.53 -2.54 -16.44
C VAL A 1 -33.73 -3.63 -15.72
N SER A 2 -32.69 -4.22 -16.33
CA SER A 2 -31.86 -5.26 -15.70
C SER A 2 -31.19 -4.82 -14.39
N LEU A 3 -30.69 -3.58 -14.32
CA LEU A 3 -30.09 -3.02 -13.09
C LEU A 3 -31.07 -3.00 -11.91
N PHE A 4 -32.35 -2.77 -12.19
CA PHE A 4 -33.41 -2.69 -11.19
C PHE A 4 -33.73 -4.08 -10.62
N ILE A 5 -33.76 -5.10 -11.48
CA ILE A 5 -33.95 -6.50 -11.08
C ILE A 5 -32.76 -6.97 -10.26
N ILE A 6 -31.53 -6.70 -10.71
CA ILE A 6 -30.29 -7.05 -10.00
C ILE A 6 -30.28 -6.39 -8.61
N ALA A 7 -30.60 -5.09 -8.51
CA ALA A 7 -30.67 -4.39 -7.23
C ALA A 7 -31.72 -5.00 -6.27
N ASN A 8 -32.88 -5.41 -6.79
CA ASN A 8 -33.93 -6.01 -5.97
C ASN A 8 -33.56 -7.40 -5.46
N THR A 9 -32.89 -8.20 -6.30
CA THR A 9 -32.37 -9.53 -5.93
C THR A 9 -31.27 -9.43 -4.86
N ILE A 10 -30.38 -8.44 -4.98
CA ILE A 10 -29.36 -8.19 -3.96
C ILE A 10 -30.01 -7.81 -2.62
N LYS A 11 -31.02 -6.94 -2.62
CA LYS A 11 -31.77 -6.58 -1.40
C LYS A 11 -32.37 -7.80 -0.68
N LEU A 12 -33.03 -8.69 -1.42
CA LEU A 12 -33.63 -9.90 -0.85
C LEU A 12 -32.58 -10.84 -0.25
N THR A 13 -31.45 -10.98 -0.94
CA THR A 13 -30.35 -11.84 -0.49
C THR A 13 -29.73 -11.32 0.81
N VAL A 14 -29.51 -10.00 0.89
CA VAL A 14 -28.98 -9.34 2.10
C VAL A 14 -29.96 -9.45 3.26
N TYR A 15 -31.26 -9.28 3.03
CA TYR A 15 -32.27 -9.42 4.07
C TYR A 15 -32.32 -10.82 4.69
N ASN A 16 -32.10 -11.86 3.88
CA ASN A 16 -32.04 -13.24 4.36
C ASN A 16 -30.77 -13.56 5.16
N ARG A 17 -29.68 -12.80 4.96
CA ARG A 17 -28.39 -12.99 5.68
C ARG A 17 -28.15 -11.97 6.79
N ARG A 18 -29.13 -11.09 7.06
CA ARG A 18 -29.02 -10.02 8.07
C ARG A 18 -28.68 -10.54 9.48
N LEU A 19 -29.14 -11.76 9.81
CA LEU A 19 -28.93 -12.36 11.11
C LEU A 19 -27.48 -12.87 11.28
N GLU A 20 -26.89 -13.51 10.27
CA GLU A 20 -25.45 -13.86 10.25
C GLU A 20 -24.57 -12.61 10.44
N ILE A 21 -24.91 -11.52 9.75
CA ILE A 21 -24.16 -10.26 9.80
C ILE A 21 -24.28 -9.59 11.17
N SER A 22 -25.47 -9.62 11.78
CA SER A 22 -25.70 -9.08 13.12
C SER A 22 -24.93 -9.86 14.18
N ILE A 23 -24.87 -11.19 14.07
CA ILE A 23 -24.10 -12.05 14.97
C ILE A 23 -22.60 -11.73 14.85
N MET A 24 -22.08 -11.58 13.63
CA MET A 24 -20.68 -11.19 13.40
C MET A 24 -20.32 -9.81 13.98
N LYS A 25 -21.25 -8.85 13.99
CA LYS A 25 -21.07 -7.56 14.68
C LYS A 25 -21.17 -7.68 16.21
N SER A 26 -21.95 -8.64 16.72
CA SER A 26 -22.20 -8.82 18.16
C SER A 26 -21.03 -9.47 18.91
N VAL A 27 -20.15 -10.18 18.22
CA VAL A 27 -18.94 -10.79 18.81
C VAL A 27 -17.73 -9.83 18.90
N GLY A 28 -17.94 -8.53 18.67
CA GLY A 28 -16.89 -7.52 18.89
C GLY A 28 -15.72 -7.66 17.93
N ALA A 29 -15.98 -7.93 16.65
CA ALA A 29 -14.97 -7.86 15.60
C ALA A 29 -14.36 -6.45 15.60
N THR A 30 -13.20 -6.32 16.26
CA THR A 30 -12.50 -5.06 16.45
C THR A 30 -12.19 -4.46 15.07
N ASN A 31 -12.36 -3.15 14.90
CA ASN A 31 -11.93 -2.41 13.69
C ASN A 31 -10.48 -2.73 13.25
N ALA A 32 -9.66 -3.28 14.16
CA ALA A 32 -8.32 -3.78 13.91
C ALA A 32 -8.25 -5.00 12.96
N PHE A 33 -9.22 -5.93 12.98
CA PHE A 33 -9.21 -7.11 12.10
C PHE A 33 -9.39 -6.75 10.63
N VAL A 34 -10.19 -5.72 10.35
CA VAL A 34 -10.32 -5.16 9.00
C VAL A 34 -9.03 -4.44 8.61
N ARG A 35 -8.30 -3.85 9.58
CA ARG A 35 -7.13 -3.00 9.29
C ARG A 35 -5.85 -3.78 8.97
N ILE A 36 -5.61 -4.89 9.67
CA ILE A 36 -4.40 -5.70 9.55
C ILE A 36 -4.09 -6.14 8.10
N PRO A 37 -5.04 -6.73 7.32
CA PRO A 37 -4.71 -7.19 5.96
C PRO A 37 -4.24 -6.07 5.04
N PHE A 38 -4.87 -4.90 5.09
CA PHE A 38 -4.45 -3.75 4.28
C PHE A 38 -3.10 -3.19 4.72
N VAL A 39 -2.77 -3.19 6.01
CA VAL A 39 -1.45 -2.75 6.47
C VAL A 39 -0.37 -3.68 5.91
N ILE A 40 -0.62 -4.99 5.89
CA ILE A 40 0.28 -5.97 5.28
C ILE A 40 0.40 -5.74 3.77
N GLU A 41 -0.70 -5.51 3.05
CA GLU A 41 -0.64 -5.15 1.62
C GLU A 41 0.17 -3.87 1.38
N GLY A 42 -0.04 -2.84 2.21
CA GLY A 42 0.72 -1.59 2.16
C GLY A 42 2.20 -1.79 2.40
N MET A 43 2.59 -2.63 3.37
CA MET A 43 3.98 -3.01 3.62
C MET A 43 4.62 -3.70 2.43
N VAL A 44 3.92 -4.66 1.81
CA VAL A 44 4.42 -5.41 0.65
C VAL A 44 4.61 -4.47 -0.54
N LEU A 45 3.62 -3.61 -0.84
CA LEU A 45 3.73 -2.59 -1.89
C LEU A 45 4.86 -1.59 -1.60
N GLY A 46 5.04 -1.20 -0.34
CA GLY A 46 6.14 -0.37 0.14
C GLY A 46 7.51 -1.00 -0.09
N LEU A 47 7.67 -2.29 0.23
CA LEU A 47 8.91 -3.03 -0.01
C LEU A 47 9.22 -3.18 -1.50
N VAL A 48 8.22 -3.53 -2.31
CA VAL A 48 8.38 -3.69 -3.76
C VAL A 48 8.77 -2.35 -4.39
N SER A 49 8.10 -1.24 -4.01
CA SER A 49 8.43 0.09 -4.53
C SER A 49 9.83 0.54 -4.12
N GLY A 50 10.26 0.28 -2.88
CA GLY A 50 11.63 0.56 -2.43
C GLY A 50 12.69 -0.20 -3.24
N GLY A 51 12.44 -1.48 -3.53
CA GLY A 51 13.31 -2.29 -4.38
C GLY A 51 13.38 -1.79 -5.82
N VAL A 52 12.23 -1.45 -6.42
CA VAL A 52 12.17 -0.88 -7.78
C VAL A 52 12.89 0.47 -7.85
N ALA A 53 12.68 1.35 -6.87
CA ALA A 53 13.33 2.65 -6.81
C ALA A 53 14.86 2.53 -6.67
N TYR A 54 15.34 1.61 -5.83
CA TYR A 54 16.77 1.29 -5.74
C TYR A 54 17.33 0.76 -7.06
N GLY A 55 16.60 -0.12 -7.75
CA GLY A 55 17.00 -0.63 -9.06
C GLY A 55 17.13 0.46 -10.13
N ILE A 56 16.19 1.41 -10.15
CA ILE A 56 16.24 2.58 -11.04
C ILE A 56 17.45 3.46 -10.68
N LEU A 57 17.66 3.74 -9.40
CA LEU A 57 18.81 4.54 -8.93
C LEU A 57 20.13 3.90 -9.37
N TYR A 58 20.28 2.58 -9.20
CA TYR A 58 21.46 1.83 -9.64
C TYR A 58 21.67 1.94 -11.15
N PHE A 59 20.60 1.78 -11.94
CA PHE A 59 20.69 1.90 -13.40
C PHE A 59 21.13 3.31 -13.85
N ILE A 60 20.55 4.35 -13.26
CA ILE A 60 20.93 5.74 -13.57
C ILE A 60 22.38 6.01 -13.17
N TYR A 61 22.79 5.58 -11.97
CA TYR A 61 24.14 5.80 -11.46
C TYR A 61 25.21 5.13 -12.33
N THR A 62 24.97 3.88 -12.75
CA THR A 62 25.90 3.14 -13.62
C THR A 62 26.01 3.77 -15.02
N ARG A 63 24.91 4.29 -15.58
CA ARG A 63 24.94 4.99 -16.88
C ARG A 63 25.63 6.34 -16.80
N LEU A 64 25.30 7.16 -15.80
CA LEU A 64 25.93 8.47 -15.62
C LEU A 64 27.43 8.34 -15.33
N SER A 65 27.82 7.48 -14.39
CA SER A 65 29.23 7.28 -14.05
C SER A 65 30.05 6.80 -15.27
N GLY A 66 29.48 5.95 -16.13
CA GLY A 66 30.12 5.54 -17.38
C GLY A 66 30.36 6.71 -18.36
N MET A 67 29.42 7.65 -18.46
CA MET A 67 29.54 8.84 -19.32
C MET A 67 30.55 9.86 -18.75
N PHE A 68 30.54 10.10 -17.43
CA PHE A 68 31.42 11.08 -16.78
C PHE A 68 32.87 10.62 -16.67
N ARG A 69 33.13 9.30 -16.59
CA ARG A 69 34.51 8.75 -16.65
C ARG A 69 35.21 9.06 -17.97
N LEU A 70 34.45 9.23 -19.06
CA LEU A 70 34.98 9.63 -20.37
C LEU A 70 35.40 11.11 -20.42
N GLY A 71 34.84 11.96 -19.55
CA GLY A 71 35.04 13.42 -19.54
C GLY A 71 36.09 13.95 -18.57
N THR A 72 36.82 13.11 -17.83
CA THR A 72 37.86 13.47 -16.84
C THR A 72 37.48 14.44 -15.69
N LEU A 73 36.23 14.91 -15.64
CA LEU A 73 35.83 16.01 -14.73
C LEU A 73 35.54 15.58 -13.29
N MET A 74 35.35 14.29 -12.98
CA MET A 74 34.78 13.87 -11.69
C MET A 74 35.57 12.71 -11.05
N GLN A 75 36.75 13.01 -10.49
CA GLN A 75 37.58 12.05 -9.73
C GLN A 75 37.15 11.87 -8.26
N GLY A 76 35.95 12.34 -7.89
CA GLY A 76 35.45 12.34 -6.50
C GLY A 76 34.15 11.58 -6.26
N LEU A 77 33.70 10.72 -7.19
CA LEU A 77 32.51 9.90 -6.95
C LEU A 77 32.82 8.85 -5.88
N VAL A 78 32.06 8.89 -4.78
CA VAL A 78 32.09 7.85 -3.75
C VAL A 78 31.74 6.51 -4.40
N ASP A 79 32.57 5.50 -4.16
CA ASP A 79 32.36 4.17 -4.72
C ASP A 79 31.06 3.56 -4.19
N PHE A 80 30.13 3.28 -5.11
CA PHE A 80 28.81 2.72 -4.80
C PHE A 80 28.92 1.36 -4.08
N SER A 81 30.04 0.66 -4.27
CA SER A 81 30.38 -0.61 -3.62
C SER A 81 30.50 -0.53 -2.09
N THR A 82 30.72 0.66 -1.51
CA THR A 82 30.80 0.83 -0.05
C THR A 82 29.43 1.13 0.57
N VAL A 83 28.54 1.81 -0.18
CA VAL A 83 27.28 2.38 0.32
C VAL A 83 26.03 1.62 -0.14
N TRP A 84 26.15 0.63 -1.03
CA TRP A 84 25.01 -0.10 -1.60
C TRP A 84 24.06 -0.67 -0.54
N TRP A 85 24.59 -1.23 0.56
CA TRP A 85 23.77 -1.85 1.61
C TRP A 85 23.00 -0.81 2.44
N ILE A 86 23.61 0.35 2.74
CA ILE A 86 22.94 1.44 3.49
C ILE A 86 21.82 2.04 2.64
N LEU A 87 22.07 2.19 1.33
CA LEU A 87 21.10 2.72 0.38
C LEU A 87 19.93 1.76 0.23
N LEU A 88 20.20 0.47 0.00
CA LEU A 88 19.17 -0.56 -0.08
C LEU A 88 18.31 -0.58 1.20
N ALA A 89 18.95 -0.63 2.37
CA ALA A 89 18.25 -0.62 3.65
C ALA A 89 17.40 0.65 3.82
N GLY A 90 17.94 1.83 3.49
CA GLY A 90 17.22 3.09 3.55
C GLY A 90 15.97 3.11 2.66
N PHE A 91 16.10 2.68 1.40
CA PHE A 91 14.98 2.60 0.46
C PHE A 91 13.90 1.62 0.92
N LEU A 92 14.28 0.45 1.45
CA LEU A 92 13.33 -0.53 1.97
C LEU A 92 12.61 -0.03 3.23
N VAL A 93 13.32 0.60 4.16
CA VAL A 93 12.73 1.14 5.39
C VAL A 93 11.76 2.28 5.07
N ILE A 94 12.17 3.23 4.22
CA ILE A 94 11.30 4.35 3.81
C ILE A 94 10.10 3.84 3.01
N GLY A 95 10.31 2.91 2.08
CA GLY A 95 9.24 2.29 1.30
C GLY A 95 8.23 1.56 2.19
N MET A 96 8.70 0.76 3.15
CA MET A 96 7.83 0.08 4.11
C MET A 96 7.04 1.08 4.97
N LEU A 97 7.71 2.11 5.52
CA LEU A 97 7.06 3.12 6.36
C LEU A 97 5.99 3.89 5.58
N THR A 98 6.29 4.33 4.36
CA THR A 98 5.33 5.02 3.50
C THR A 98 4.18 4.10 3.08
N GLY A 99 4.43 2.81 2.87
CA GLY A 99 3.40 1.80 2.62
C GLY A 99 2.45 1.59 3.79
N ILE A 100 2.98 1.48 5.02
CA ILE A 100 2.19 1.36 6.25
C ILE A 100 1.34 2.62 6.46
N VAL A 101 1.97 3.81 6.37
CA VAL A 101 1.30 5.09 6.60
C VAL A 101 0.25 5.35 5.52
N GLY A 102 0.57 5.07 4.25
CA GLY A 102 -0.36 5.23 3.13
C GLY A 102 -1.59 4.33 3.28
N SER A 103 -1.39 3.06 3.62
CA SER A 103 -2.49 2.11 3.87
C SER A 103 -3.34 2.52 5.08
N ALA A 104 -2.69 2.96 6.16
CA ALA A 104 -3.34 3.46 7.37
C ALA A 104 -4.23 4.69 7.11
N ILE A 105 -3.78 5.63 6.28
CA ILE A 105 -4.52 6.85 5.92
C ILE A 105 -5.66 6.54 4.95
N SER A 106 -5.40 5.71 3.93
CA SER A 106 -6.39 5.34 2.92
C SER A 106 -7.63 4.76 3.60
N MET A 107 -7.46 3.72 4.41
CA MET A 107 -8.59 3.06 5.06
C MET A 107 -9.36 3.96 6.03
N GLY A 108 -8.66 4.88 6.70
CA GLY A 108 -9.30 5.87 7.59
C GLY A 108 -10.22 6.84 6.84
N LYS A 109 -9.98 7.10 5.56
CA LYS A 109 -10.87 7.89 4.70
C LYS A 109 -12.05 7.05 4.18
N TYR A 110 -11.78 5.85 3.65
CA TYR A 110 -12.82 4.95 3.13
C TYR A 110 -13.84 4.53 4.20
N LEU A 111 -13.38 4.24 5.42
CA LEU A 111 -14.28 3.93 6.55
C LEU A 111 -15.11 5.15 7.00
N LYS A 112 -14.62 6.36 6.78
CA LYS A 112 -15.33 7.60 7.15
C LYS A 112 -16.37 8.01 6.09
N GLU A 113 -16.16 7.66 4.82
CA GLU A 113 -17.11 7.92 3.74
C GLU A 113 -18.22 6.87 3.63
N GLU A 114 -17.96 5.59 3.91
CA GLU A 114 -19.01 4.55 3.89
C GLU A 114 -19.66 4.28 5.26
N GLY A 115 -18.93 4.53 6.36
CA GLY A 115 -19.44 4.38 7.73
C GLY A 115 -20.48 5.43 8.15
N GLY A 116 -20.63 6.52 7.38
CA GLY A 116 -21.68 7.52 7.58
C GLY A 116 -23.07 7.08 7.09
N THR A 117 -23.14 6.06 6.21
CA THR A 117 -24.40 5.61 5.60
C THR A 117 -24.83 4.22 6.10
N ALA A 118 -23.92 3.43 6.66
CA ALA A 118 -24.25 2.12 7.24
C ALA A 118 -24.92 2.17 8.63
N GLY A 119 -25.16 3.37 9.17
CA GLY A 119 -25.84 3.60 10.45
C GLY A 119 -27.34 3.90 10.36
N VAL A 120 -27.95 3.89 9.16
CA VAL A 120 -29.38 4.20 8.97
C VAL A 120 -30.11 3.11 8.16
N LEU A 121 -29.65 1.86 8.20
CA LEU A 121 -30.47 0.70 7.80
C LEU A 121 -30.32 -0.45 8.80
#